data_AF-A0A1B7NHH8-F1
#
_entry.id   AF-A0A1B7NHH8-F1
#
_cell.length_a   1.000
_cell.length_b   1.000
_cell.length_c   1.000
_cell.angle_alpha   90.00
_cell.angle_beta   90.00
_cell.angle_gamma   90.00
#
_symmetry.space_group_name_H-M   'P 1'
#
loop_
_entity.id
_entity.type
_entity.pdbx_description
1 polymer ?
#
loop_
_entity_poly.entity_id
_entity_poly.type
_entity_poly.pdbx_seq_one_letter_code
_entity_poly.pdbx_strand_id
1 'polypeptide(L)'
;MGNTVQPLRSPFANADLVACLLTSLPDFYCLASAILTSKAVYNVFRRHPHSIVRAVAYNLVGPALPQALRLVRCQNAQLYSRPVDELLGDDDIENNPAFSRRDTRSLVAVSNTVQELENLFSLRMKNRRFKTSQLSLAESTRFQKAMYRLTLFSAIYGIESSPLVEDDSDEELKLAVEEAQNLRKGFFNCFTTPELREIQRAEFFLRGILAGVTGHSPDSPTIVDWAVYSIYATPGDVLDLYNRATTLPMDIEWDDEVDQRFWVGFMRMPVASVLDDRKEPHLLPSDHKQPIVDEVIGEHDLCSQCKSDKGLELWGPSNWSYFRANPIFHAIPHLLKGHLSFNNANIDHFKSIVQMTSPEQLIEGLFEYKTLAYDTWDKEDWLCEQCLEKFMREHLHLWYVGQMIKQGCAIPENCWYGYNCRTQTHRLAHAKKLNHWCAPIRGDAPP
;
A
#
# COMPACT_ATOMS: atom_id res chain seq x y z
N MET A 1 -24.16 8.08 71.05
CA MET A 1 -23.28 9.07 70.38
C MET A 1 -22.82 8.45 69.07
N GLY A 2 -23.59 8.64 68.00
CA GLY A 2 -23.26 8.14 66.66
C GLY A 2 -22.74 9.30 65.82
N ASN A 3 -21.43 9.32 65.57
CA ASN A 3 -20.83 10.28 64.65
C ASN A 3 -21.15 9.85 63.22
N THR A 4 -22.15 10.49 62.63
CA THR A 4 -22.43 10.45 61.20
C THR A 4 -21.26 11.11 60.47
N VAL A 5 -20.31 10.30 60.02
CA VAL A 5 -19.24 10.74 59.13
C VAL A 5 -19.90 11.20 57.84
N GLN A 6 -19.99 12.52 57.64
CA GLN A 6 -20.38 13.07 56.35
C GLN A 6 -19.42 12.51 55.29
N PRO A 7 -19.91 11.91 54.19
CA PRO A 7 -19.04 11.50 53.12
C PRO A 7 -18.32 12.76 52.63
N LEU A 8 -17.00 12.78 52.82
CA LEU A 8 -16.12 13.76 52.20
C LEU A 8 -16.55 13.84 50.74
N ARG A 9 -17.12 15.01 50.35
CA ARG A 9 -17.31 15.33 48.94
C ARG A 9 -15.93 15.14 48.33
N SER A 10 -15.77 14.04 47.59
CA SER A 10 -14.51 13.74 46.92
C SER A 10 -14.10 15.01 46.18
N PRO A 11 -12.82 15.43 46.24
CA PRO A 11 -12.32 16.61 45.57
C PRO A 11 -12.31 16.34 44.06
N PHE A 12 -13.51 16.18 43.51
CA PHE A 12 -13.76 15.69 42.17
C PHE A 12 -13.09 16.66 41.21
N ALA A 13 -12.19 16.12 40.40
CA ALA A 13 -11.72 16.74 39.18
C ALA A 13 -12.93 17.39 38.49
N ASN A 14 -12.81 18.68 38.21
CA ASN A 14 -13.85 19.45 37.54
C ASN A 14 -14.35 18.65 36.32
N ALA A 15 -15.65 18.35 36.28
CA ALA A 15 -16.25 17.47 35.26
C ALA A 15 -15.98 17.99 33.84
N ASP A 16 -15.89 19.31 33.68
CA ASP A 16 -15.60 19.96 32.39
C ASP A 16 -14.14 19.72 31.99
N LEU A 17 -13.20 19.75 32.93
CA LEU A 17 -11.79 19.39 32.67
C LEU A 17 -11.66 17.92 32.27
N VAL A 18 -12.38 17.02 32.95
CA VAL A 18 -12.39 15.60 32.58
C VAL A 18 -12.99 15.40 31.20
N ALA A 19 -14.10 16.07 30.87
CA ALA A 19 -14.70 16.00 29.54
C ALA A 19 -13.72 16.49 28.46
N CYS A 20 -13.04 17.63 28.71
CA CYS A 20 -12.03 18.18 27.81
C CYS A 20 -10.84 17.23 27.58
N LEU A 21 -10.37 16.55 28.65
CA LEU A 21 -9.34 15.52 28.53
C LEU A 21 -9.83 14.34 27.68
N LEU A 22 -11.05 13.86 27.92
CA LEU A 22 -11.63 12.75 27.15
C LEU A 22 -11.84 13.10 25.67
N THR A 23 -12.23 14.35 25.35
CA THR A 23 -12.37 14.80 23.95
C THR A 23 -11.04 15.00 23.24
N SER A 24 -9.92 15.06 23.98
CA SER A 24 -8.57 15.24 23.43
C SER A 24 -7.82 13.91 23.24
N LEU A 25 -8.44 12.79 23.57
CA LEU A 25 -7.81 11.47 23.41
C LEU A 25 -7.65 11.14 21.91
N PRO A 26 -6.52 10.54 21.51
CA PRO A 26 -6.20 10.36 20.09
C PRO A 26 -7.06 9.28 19.43
N ASP A 27 -7.49 8.27 20.17
CA ASP A 27 -8.20 7.11 19.62
C ASP A 27 -9.16 6.46 20.64
N PHE A 28 -9.93 5.49 20.16
CA PHE A 28 -10.90 4.76 20.97
C PHE A 28 -10.28 3.80 21.99
N TYR A 29 -9.02 3.37 21.79
CA TYR A 29 -8.31 2.53 22.75
C TYR A 29 -7.92 3.34 24.00
N CYS A 30 -7.41 4.55 23.79
CA CYS A 30 -7.13 5.54 24.82
C CYS A 30 -8.42 5.91 25.56
N LEU A 31 -9.52 6.13 24.84
CA LEU A 31 -10.84 6.40 25.46
C LEU A 31 -11.29 5.24 26.34
N ALA A 32 -11.27 4.01 25.82
CA ALA A 32 -11.65 2.81 26.57
C ALA A 32 -10.80 2.65 27.84
N SER A 33 -9.49 2.84 27.72
CA SER A 33 -8.56 2.77 28.85
C SER A 33 -8.85 3.86 29.88
N ALA A 34 -9.05 5.11 29.44
CA ALA A 34 -9.32 6.26 30.30
C ALA A 34 -10.61 6.09 31.11
N ILE A 35 -11.71 5.65 30.48
CA ILE A 35 -12.99 5.47 31.17
C ILE A 35 -12.99 4.31 32.17
N LEU A 36 -12.04 3.36 32.03
CA LEU A 36 -11.87 2.25 32.97
C LEU A 36 -11.01 2.61 34.19
N THR A 37 -10.32 3.75 34.19
CA THR A 37 -9.43 4.15 35.31
C THR A 37 -10.18 4.48 36.59
N SER A 38 -11.37 5.08 36.52
CA SER A 38 -12.15 5.44 37.71
C SER A 38 -13.64 5.65 37.41
N LYS A 39 -14.48 5.44 38.43
CA LYS A 39 -15.93 5.72 38.35
C LYS A 39 -16.21 7.21 38.09
N ALA A 40 -15.35 8.11 38.54
CA ALA A 40 -15.50 9.55 38.31
C ALA A 40 -15.39 9.89 36.83
N VAL A 41 -14.35 9.40 36.16
CA VAL A 41 -14.13 9.58 34.72
C VAL A 41 -15.23 8.92 33.91
N TYR A 42 -15.60 7.68 34.25
CA TYR A 42 -16.72 6.98 33.61
C TYR A 42 -18.04 7.75 33.72
N ASN A 43 -18.33 8.36 34.88
CA ASN A 43 -19.56 9.14 35.07
C ASN A 43 -19.59 10.40 34.19
N VAL A 44 -18.44 11.04 33.95
CA VAL A 44 -18.35 12.17 33.00
C VAL A 44 -18.60 11.68 31.58
N PHE A 45 -17.95 10.58 31.18
CA PHE A 45 -18.20 9.95 29.88
C PHE A 45 -19.68 9.62 29.67
N ARG A 46 -20.31 8.99 30.66
CA ARG A 46 -21.73 8.60 30.61
C ARG A 46 -22.68 9.78 30.45
N ARG A 47 -22.32 10.98 30.93
CA ARG A 47 -23.12 12.20 30.76
C ARG A 47 -22.98 12.81 29.36
N HIS A 48 -21.84 12.60 28.69
CA HIS A 48 -21.52 13.23 27.41
C HIS A 48 -20.97 12.22 26.38
N PRO A 49 -21.58 11.04 26.18
CA PRO A 49 -20.98 9.98 25.38
C PRO A 49 -20.84 10.40 23.91
N HIS A 50 -21.86 11.06 23.35
CA HIS A 50 -21.87 11.43 21.93
C HIS A 50 -20.81 12.47 21.58
N SER A 51 -20.67 13.54 22.38
CA SER A 51 -19.67 14.58 22.11
C SER A 51 -18.25 14.06 22.28
N ILE A 52 -18.00 13.23 23.31
CA ILE A 52 -16.69 12.62 23.55
C ILE A 52 -16.33 11.64 22.44
N VAL A 53 -17.23 10.71 22.09
CA VAL A 53 -17.00 9.72 21.02
C VAL A 53 -16.80 10.39 19.67
N ARG A 54 -17.59 11.42 19.34
CA ARG A 54 -17.42 12.18 18.09
C ARG A 54 -16.09 12.94 18.05
N ALA A 55 -15.67 13.54 19.17
CA ALA A 55 -14.37 14.22 19.25
C ALA A 55 -13.21 13.22 19.08
N VAL A 56 -13.27 12.07 19.73
CA VAL A 56 -12.26 11.01 19.56
C VAL A 56 -12.26 10.46 18.13
N ALA A 57 -13.43 10.29 17.49
CA ALA A 57 -13.52 9.93 16.08
C ALA A 57 -12.85 10.96 15.17
N TYR A 58 -13.03 12.25 15.48
CA TYR A 58 -12.39 13.35 14.76
C TYR A 58 -10.88 13.41 15.00
N ASN A 59 -10.40 13.11 16.21
CA ASN A 59 -8.95 13.04 16.47
C ASN A 59 -8.29 11.89 15.71
N LEU A 60 -9.01 10.77 15.56
CA LEU A 60 -8.54 9.59 14.84
C LEU A 60 -8.48 9.79 13.32
N VAL A 61 -9.50 10.43 12.74
CA VAL A 61 -9.70 10.51 11.27
C VAL A 61 -9.48 11.94 10.73
N GLY A 62 -9.42 12.93 11.60
CA GLY A 62 -9.31 14.33 11.22
C GLY A 62 -10.52 14.87 10.45
N PRO A 63 -10.31 15.88 9.59
CA PRO A 63 -11.38 16.54 8.82
C PRO A 63 -12.10 15.63 7.81
N ALA A 64 -11.59 14.42 7.54
CA ALA A 64 -12.22 13.44 6.64
C ALA A 64 -13.28 12.55 7.32
N LEU A 65 -13.59 12.80 8.61
CA LEU A 65 -14.55 12.03 9.39
C LEU A 65 -15.92 11.85 8.69
N PRO A 66 -16.54 12.84 8.03
CA PRO A 66 -17.81 12.64 7.33
C PRO A 66 -17.70 11.54 6.26
N GLN A 67 -16.64 11.56 5.44
CA GLN A 67 -16.43 10.56 4.39
C GLN A 67 -16.17 9.16 4.96
N ALA A 68 -15.36 9.07 6.02
CA ALA A 68 -15.09 7.79 6.69
C ALA A 68 -16.34 7.20 7.36
N LEU A 69 -17.16 8.04 7.98
CA LEU A 69 -18.39 7.62 8.63
C LEU A 69 -19.47 7.21 7.62
N ARG A 70 -19.53 7.90 6.46
CA ARG A 70 -20.37 7.50 5.32
C ARG A 70 -20.05 6.08 4.88
N LEU A 71 -18.77 5.83 4.60
CA LEU A 71 -18.25 4.52 4.24
C LEU A 71 -18.66 3.44 5.24
N VAL A 72 -18.34 3.65 6.52
CA VAL A 72 -18.59 2.66 7.57
C VAL A 72 -20.08 2.35 7.71
N ARG A 73 -20.95 3.36 7.65
CA ARG A 73 -22.39 3.17 7.79
C ARG A 73 -23.00 2.49 6.56
N CYS A 74 -22.60 2.87 5.35
CA CYS A 74 -23.06 2.21 4.13
C CYS A 74 -22.63 0.73 4.10
N GLN A 75 -21.40 0.41 4.49
CA GLN A 75 -20.92 -0.98 4.63
C GLN A 75 -21.68 -1.74 5.72
N ASN A 76 -21.88 -1.14 6.90
CA ASN A 76 -22.59 -1.78 8.00
C ASN A 76 -24.07 -2.07 7.65
N ALA A 77 -24.66 -1.23 6.79
CA ALA A 77 -26.02 -1.38 6.29
C ALA A 77 -26.12 -2.20 4.99
N GLN A 78 -25.00 -2.66 4.42
CA GLN A 78 -24.95 -3.50 3.22
C GLN A 78 -25.68 -2.86 2.01
N LEU A 79 -25.43 -1.57 1.77
CA LEU A 79 -26.10 -0.81 0.70
C LEU A 79 -25.48 -1.05 -0.69
N TYR A 80 -25.36 -2.31 -1.10
CA TYR A 80 -24.75 -2.69 -2.39
C TYR A 80 -25.60 -2.30 -3.59
N SER A 81 -24.95 -1.93 -4.70
CA SER A 81 -25.59 -1.61 -5.99
C SER A 81 -26.70 -0.55 -5.91
N ARG A 82 -26.63 0.37 -4.94
CA ARG A 82 -27.64 1.40 -4.76
C ARG A 82 -27.32 2.67 -5.56
N PRO A 83 -28.35 3.36 -6.10
CA PRO A 83 -28.23 4.73 -6.57
C PRO A 83 -27.63 5.65 -5.51
N VAL A 84 -26.88 6.67 -5.94
CA VAL A 84 -26.12 7.55 -5.02
C VAL A 84 -27.02 8.36 -4.08
N ASP A 85 -28.26 8.65 -4.49
CA ASP A 85 -29.30 9.32 -3.72
C ASP A 85 -29.97 8.41 -2.68
N GLU A 86 -29.85 7.09 -2.81
CA GLU A 86 -30.22 6.12 -1.78
C GLU A 86 -29.09 5.86 -0.77
N LEU A 87 -27.86 6.29 -1.08
CA LEU A 87 -26.75 6.21 -0.14
C LEU A 87 -26.83 7.34 0.89
N LEU A 88 -26.34 7.07 2.10
CA LEU A 88 -26.26 8.07 3.16
C LEU A 88 -25.48 9.30 2.68
N GLY A 89 -26.09 10.49 2.75
CA GLY A 89 -25.48 11.76 2.42
C GLY A 89 -24.69 12.36 3.58
N ASP A 90 -24.01 13.48 3.31
CA ASP A 90 -23.29 14.22 4.37
C ASP A 90 -24.29 14.75 5.43
N ASP A 91 -25.47 15.19 5.01
CA ASP A 91 -26.54 15.66 5.91
C ASP A 91 -27.05 14.55 6.86
N ASP A 92 -27.16 13.31 6.38
CA ASP A 92 -27.58 12.17 7.22
C ASP A 92 -26.59 11.89 8.35
N ILE A 93 -25.31 12.17 8.09
CA ILE A 93 -24.21 11.96 9.03
C ILE A 93 -24.17 13.07 10.07
N GLU A 94 -24.51 14.30 9.69
CA GLU A 94 -24.67 15.41 10.61
C GLU A 94 -25.92 15.23 11.49
N ASN A 95 -27.03 14.78 10.91
CA ASN A 95 -28.31 14.60 11.60
C ASN A 95 -28.35 13.35 12.50
N ASN A 96 -27.50 12.35 12.26
CA ASN A 96 -27.36 11.17 13.11
C ASN A 96 -25.97 11.16 13.79
N PRO A 97 -25.78 11.89 14.91
CA PRO A 97 -24.47 12.00 15.57
C PRO A 97 -24.11 10.76 16.42
N ALA A 98 -25.01 9.79 16.58
CA ALA A 98 -24.78 8.64 17.43
C ALA A 98 -23.89 7.59 16.74
N PHE A 99 -22.82 7.17 17.41
CA PHE A 99 -21.95 6.10 16.94
C PHE A 99 -22.38 4.77 17.58
N SER A 100 -22.61 3.76 16.74
CA SER A 100 -22.74 2.39 17.24
C SER A 100 -21.36 1.81 17.58
N ARG A 101 -21.35 0.71 18.36
CA ARG A 101 -20.11 -0.05 18.61
C ARG A 101 -19.52 -0.62 17.31
N ARG A 102 -20.40 -0.99 16.37
CA ARG A 102 -20.00 -1.48 15.04
C ARG A 102 -19.33 -0.36 14.25
N ASP A 103 -19.89 0.85 14.28
CA ASP A 103 -19.31 2.03 13.60
C ASP A 103 -17.91 2.31 14.13
N THR A 104 -17.76 2.33 15.45
CA THR A 104 -16.46 2.58 16.10
C THR A 104 -15.39 1.58 15.67
N ARG A 105 -15.73 0.27 15.66
CA ARG A 105 -14.79 -0.79 15.27
C ARG A 105 -14.40 -0.67 13.80
N SER A 106 -15.38 -0.51 12.90
CA SER A 106 -15.13 -0.39 11.47
C SER A 106 -14.34 0.89 11.14
N LEU A 107 -14.62 1.99 11.85
CA LEU A 107 -13.90 3.26 11.69
C LEU A 107 -12.43 3.13 12.06
N VAL A 108 -12.11 2.48 13.19
CA VAL A 108 -10.72 2.19 13.56
C VAL A 108 -10.02 1.38 12.47
N ALA A 109 -10.65 0.29 12.02
CA ALA A 109 -10.06 -0.58 11.00
C ALA A 109 -9.73 0.19 9.72
N VAL A 110 -10.69 0.94 9.17
CA VAL A 110 -10.46 1.69 7.93
C VAL A 110 -9.52 2.88 8.11
N SER A 111 -9.51 3.52 9.28
CA SER A 111 -8.56 4.61 9.58
C SER A 111 -7.11 4.12 9.60
N ASN A 112 -6.85 2.94 10.16
CA ASN A 112 -5.52 2.35 10.19
C ASN A 112 -5.03 2.05 8.76
N THR A 113 -5.89 1.43 7.94
CA THR A 113 -5.59 1.16 6.53
C THR A 113 -5.27 2.44 5.75
N VAL A 114 -6.10 3.48 5.88
CA VAL A 114 -5.89 4.76 5.18
C VAL A 114 -4.62 5.46 5.67
N GLN A 115 -4.32 5.42 6.97
CA GLN A 115 -3.09 6.00 7.53
C GLN A 115 -1.83 5.29 7.03
N GLU A 116 -1.85 3.96 6.93
CA GLU A 116 -0.75 3.20 6.34
C GLU A 116 -0.56 3.53 4.87
N LEU A 117 -1.65 3.56 4.08
CA LEU A 117 -1.60 3.97 2.68
C LEU A 117 -1.13 5.42 2.50
N GLU A 118 -1.48 6.32 3.42
CA GLU A 118 -0.98 7.70 3.43
C GLU A 118 0.53 7.75 3.69
N ASN A 119 1.04 6.94 4.62
CA ASN A 119 2.46 6.81 4.85
C ASN A 119 3.19 6.34 3.58
N LEU A 120 2.64 5.32 2.90
CA LEU A 120 3.15 4.84 1.61
C LEU A 120 3.08 5.92 0.51
N PHE A 121 1.97 6.64 0.42
CA PHE A 121 1.75 7.70 -0.57
C PHE A 121 2.73 8.85 -0.35
N SER A 122 2.85 9.33 0.89
CA SER A 122 3.78 10.39 1.26
C SER A 122 5.21 9.99 0.95
N LEU A 123 5.63 8.77 1.29
CA LEU A 123 6.98 8.33 0.98
C LEU A 123 7.25 8.36 -0.53
N ARG A 124 6.28 7.92 -1.35
CA ARG A 124 6.46 7.80 -2.80
C ARG A 124 6.29 9.11 -3.55
N MET A 125 5.43 10.01 -3.06
CA MET A 125 4.96 11.17 -3.83
C MET A 125 5.30 12.51 -3.18
N LYS A 126 5.65 12.55 -1.89
CA LYS A 126 5.94 13.79 -1.14
C LYS A 126 7.38 13.87 -0.69
N ASN A 127 7.81 12.92 0.14
CA ASN A 127 9.12 12.92 0.77
C ASN A 127 9.57 11.50 1.09
N ARG A 128 10.50 10.98 0.30
CA ARG A 128 11.01 9.61 0.43
C ARG A 128 11.91 9.36 1.64
N ARG A 129 12.24 10.39 2.42
CA ARG A 129 13.16 10.26 3.57
C ARG A 129 12.49 9.75 4.85
N PHE A 130 11.16 9.77 4.93
CA PHE A 130 10.42 9.45 6.15
C PHE A 130 9.35 8.39 5.89
N LYS A 131 9.35 7.33 6.70
CA LYS A 131 8.36 6.23 6.62
C LYS A 131 6.96 6.63 7.09
N THR A 132 6.82 7.79 7.74
CA THR A 132 5.55 8.35 8.19
C THR A 132 5.15 9.51 7.27
N SER A 133 3.84 9.75 7.14
CA SER A 133 3.32 10.84 6.33
C SER A 133 3.98 12.18 6.67
N GLN A 134 4.38 12.89 5.61
CA GLN A 134 4.91 14.25 5.61
C GLN A 134 3.99 15.16 4.77
N LEU A 135 2.78 14.70 4.49
CA LEU A 135 1.74 15.54 3.91
C LEU A 135 1.39 16.64 4.92
N SER A 136 1.19 17.86 4.43
CA SER A 136 0.56 18.91 5.22
C SER A 136 -0.88 18.51 5.57
N LEU A 137 -1.49 19.18 6.55
CA LEU A 137 -2.87 18.91 6.95
C LEU A 137 -3.87 18.97 5.78
N ALA A 138 -3.67 19.90 4.84
CA ALA A 138 -4.53 20.06 3.67
C ALA A 138 -4.32 18.93 2.64
N GLU A 139 -3.07 18.53 2.38
CA GLU A 139 -2.73 17.40 1.50
C GLU A 139 -3.24 16.08 2.09
N SER A 140 -3.02 15.84 3.39
CA SER A 140 -3.54 14.67 4.12
C SER A 140 -5.06 14.62 4.08
N THR A 141 -5.75 15.74 4.32
CA THR A 141 -7.23 15.80 4.21
C THR A 141 -7.72 15.41 2.81
N ARG A 142 -7.09 15.93 1.74
CA ARG A 142 -7.43 15.56 0.35
C ARG A 142 -7.21 14.08 0.09
N PHE A 143 -6.04 13.56 0.49
CA PHE A 143 -5.71 12.14 0.35
C PHE A 143 -6.72 11.25 1.07
N GLN A 144 -6.98 11.49 2.35
CA GLN A 144 -7.90 10.69 3.14
C GLN A 144 -9.32 10.72 2.60
N LYS A 145 -9.83 11.90 2.19
CA LYS A 145 -11.15 12.01 1.53
C LYS A 145 -11.20 11.19 0.25
N ALA A 146 -10.19 11.28 -0.60
CA ALA A 146 -10.10 10.49 -1.83
C ALA A 146 -10.09 8.98 -1.51
N MET A 147 -9.30 8.55 -0.53
CA MET A 147 -9.21 7.15 -0.10
C MET A 147 -10.52 6.60 0.47
N TYR A 148 -11.22 7.36 1.32
CA TYR A 148 -12.53 6.92 1.84
C TYR A 148 -13.59 6.85 0.74
N ARG A 149 -13.57 7.78 -0.23
CA ARG A 149 -14.47 7.75 -1.38
C ARG A 149 -14.20 6.56 -2.31
N LEU A 150 -12.93 6.26 -2.58
CA LEU A 150 -12.52 5.07 -3.32
C LEU A 150 -12.95 3.80 -2.60
N THR A 151 -12.72 3.72 -1.29
CA THR A 151 -13.13 2.55 -0.49
C THR A 151 -14.65 2.39 -0.48
N LEU A 152 -15.40 3.50 -0.39
CA LEU A 152 -16.86 3.47 -0.47
C LEU A 152 -17.32 3.01 -1.86
N PHE A 153 -16.70 3.50 -2.92
CA PHE A 153 -17.00 3.08 -4.28
C PHE A 153 -16.79 1.57 -4.46
N SER A 154 -15.64 1.04 -4.06
CA SER A 154 -15.36 -0.41 -4.12
C SER A 154 -16.32 -1.22 -3.24
N ALA A 155 -16.64 -0.74 -2.05
CA ALA A 155 -17.57 -1.43 -1.15
C ALA A 155 -19.01 -1.49 -1.67
N ILE A 156 -19.45 -0.50 -2.46
CA ILE A 156 -20.84 -0.41 -2.93
C ILE A 156 -21.02 -1.02 -4.32
N TYR A 157 -20.01 -0.86 -5.18
CA TYR A 157 -20.09 -1.25 -6.60
C TYR A 157 -19.06 -2.30 -7.03
N GLY A 158 -18.20 -2.79 -6.12
CA GLY A 158 -17.19 -3.81 -6.37
C GLY A 158 -17.72 -5.24 -6.43
N ILE A 159 -16.93 -6.19 -5.89
CA ILE A 159 -17.17 -7.64 -6.06
C ILE A 159 -18.49 -8.08 -5.44
N GLU A 160 -18.82 -7.59 -4.24
CA GLU A 160 -20.05 -7.96 -3.52
C GLU A 160 -21.34 -7.51 -4.23
N SER A 161 -21.22 -6.61 -5.21
CA SER A 161 -22.32 -6.08 -6.04
C SER A 161 -22.35 -6.65 -7.46
N SER A 162 -21.52 -7.65 -7.77
CA SER A 162 -21.58 -8.31 -9.07
C SER A 162 -22.98 -8.92 -9.27
N PRO A 163 -23.65 -8.66 -10.40
CA PRO A 163 -24.93 -9.29 -10.69
C PRO A 163 -24.71 -10.79 -10.83
N LEU A 164 -25.38 -11.57 -9.98
CA LEU A 164 -25.49 -13.02 -10.15
C LEU A 164 -26.55 -13.25 -11.23
N VAL A 165 -26.15 -13.25 -12.49
CA VAL A 165 -27.06 -13.55 -13.61
C VAL A 165 -27.05 -15.07 -13.76
N GLU A 166 -28.09 -15.73 -13.26
CA GLU A 166 -28.21 -17.20 -13.31
C GLU A 166 -28.61 -17.73 -14.71
N ASP A 167 -28.98 -16.85 -15.66
CA ASP A 167 -29.52 -17.21 -16.98
C ASP A 167 -28.76 -16.49 -18.12
N ASP A 168 -28.03 -17.26 -18.93
CA ASP A 168 -27.01 -16.87 -19.93
C ASP A 168 -27.50 -16.05 -21.14
N SER A 169 -28.59 -15.27 -21.01
CA SER A 169 -28.95 -14.39 -22.11
C SER A 169 -27.97 -13.20 -22.17
N ASP A 170 -27.17 -13.16 -23.23
CA ASP A 170 -26.20 -12.08 -23.51
C ASP A 170 -26.81 -10.66 -23.38
N GLU A 171 -28.13 -10.54 -23.62
CA GLU A 171 -28.86 -9.26 -23.50
C GLU A 171 -29.14 -8.87 -22.04
N GLU A 172 -29.50 -9.82 -21.16
CA GLU A 172 -29.71 -9.52 -19.73
C GLU A 172 -28.41 -9.10 -19.06
N LEU A 173 -27.32 -9.81 -19.35
CA LEU A 173 -25.99 -9.48 -18.89
C LEU A 173 -25.55 -8.09 -19.36
N LYS A 174 -25.80 -7.76 -20.64
CA LYS A 174 -25.49 -6.44 -21.20
C LYS A 174 -26.28 -5.32 -20.52
N LEU A 175 -27.58 -5.54 -20.23
CA LEU A 175 -28.41 -4.58 -19.49
C LEU A 175 -27.90 -4.39 -18.06
N ALA A 176 -27.52 -5.48 -17.36
CA ALA A 176 -26.95 -5.42 -16.02
C ALA A 176 -25.61 -4.67 -15.98
N VAL A 177 -24.74 -4.88 -16.98
CA VAL A 177 -23.49 -4.15 -17.15
C VAL A 177 -23.74 -2.66 -17.38
N GLU A 178 -24.70 -2.31 -18.24
CA GLU A 178 -25.07 -0.91 -18.52
C GLU A 178 -25.65 -0.21 -17.28
N GLU A 179 -26.53 -0.88 -16.54
CA GLU A 179 -27.06 -0.38 -15.27
C GLU A 179 -25.95 -0.12 -14.24
N ALA A 180 -25.04 -1.09 -14.06
CA ALA A 180 -23.90 -0.92 -13.16
C ALA A 180 -22.99 0.23 -13.58
N GLN A 181 -22.72 0.39 -14.88
CA GLN A 181 -21.95 1.52 -15.41
C GLN A 181 -22.64 2.86 -15.13
N ASN A 182 -23.97 2.92 -15.28
CA ASN A 182 -24.77 4.11 -14.97
C ASN A 182 -24.74 4.46 -13.48
N LEU A 183 -24.87 3.48 -12.59
CA LEU A 183 -24.75 3.68 -11.14
C LEU A 183 -23.38 4.23 -10.76
N ARG A 184 -22.31 3.63 -11.29
CA ARG A 184 -20.93 4.08 -11.04
C ARG A 184 -20.67 5.49 -11.57
N LYS A 185 -21.18 5.81 -12.77
CA LYS A 185 -21.12 7.16 -13.34
C LYS A 185 -21.87 8.17 -12.45
N GLY A 186 -23.06 7.79 -11.98
CA GLY A 186 -23.88 8.57 -11.06
C GLY A 186 -23.14 8.91 -9.76
N PHE A 187 -22.47 7.91 -9.17
CA PHE A 187 -21.64 8.12 -7.98
C PHE A 187 -20.56 9.19 -8.18
N PHE A 188 -19.78 9.10 -9.26
CA PHE A 188 -18.71 10.07 -9.52
C PHE A 188 -19.24 11.45 -9.92
N ASN A 189 -20.44 11.53 -10.52
CA ASN A 189 -21.03 12.80 -10.90
C ASN A 189 -21.33 13.71 -9.70
N CYS A 190 -21.46 13.15 -8.49
CA CYS A 190 -21.68 13.90 -7.26
C CYS A 190 -20.45 14.69 -6.76
N PHE A 191 -19.25 14.46 -7.30
CA PHE A 191 -18.03 15.14 -6.86
C PHE A 191 -17.65 16.28 -7.79
N THR A 192 -17.01 17.32 -7.25
CA THR A 192 -16.44 18.41 -8.06
C THR A 192 -15.26 17.92 -8.91
N THR A 193 -14.89 18.66 -9.96
CA THR A 193 -13.75 18.28 -10.81
C THR A 193 -12.44 18.13 -10.00
N PRO A 194 -12.07 19.05 -9.09
CA PRO A 194 -10.87 18.87 -8.25
C PRO A 194 -10.88 17.58 -7.44
N GLU A 195 -12.02 17.24 -6.83
CA GLU A 195 -12.17 16.00 -6.05
C GLU A 195 -12.05 14.75 -6.93
N LEU A 196 -12.58 14.78 -8.16
CA LEU A 196 -12.35 13.70 -9.12
C LEU A 196 -10.86 13.54 -9.46
N ARG A 197 -10.10 14.63 -9.56
CA ARG A 197 -8.65 14.55 -9.78
C ARG A 197 -7.90 13.96 -8.58
N GLU A 198 -8.33 14.29 -7.37
CA GLU A 198 -7.78 13.69 -6.14
C GLU A 198 -8.06 12.19 -6.11
N ILE A 199 -9.29 11.76 -6.42
CA ILE A 199 -9.68 10.35 -6.54
C ILE A 199 -8.83 9.64 -7.60
N GLN A 200 -8.70 10.20 -8.81
CA GLN A 200 -7.85 9.65 -9.87
C GLN A 200 -6.39 9.50 -9.43
N ARG A 201 -5.86 10.48 -8.67
CA ARG A 201 -4.48 10.43 -8.19
C ARG A 201 -4.27 9.33 -7.16
N ALA A 202 -5.21 9.15 -6.23
CA ALA A 202 -5.17 8.08 -5.25
C ALA A 202 -5.32 6.69 -5.91
N GLU A 203 -6.21 6.55 -6.90
CA GLU A 203 -6.37 5.33 -7.71
C GLU A 203 -5.09 4.96 -8.45
N PHE A 204 -4.47 5.94 -9.13
CA PHE A 204 -3.22 5.74 -9.86
C PHE A 204 -2.09 5.27 -8.94
N PHE A 205 -2.04 5.82 -7.72
CA PHE A 205 -1.10 5.40 -6.69
C PHE A 205 -1.32 3.93 -6.28
N LEU A 206 -2.57 3.51 -6.02
CA LEU A 206 -2.88 2.11 -5.67
C LEU A 206 -2.51 1.16 -6.81
N ARG A 207 -2.79 1.52 -8.06
CA ARG A 207 -2.32 0.77 -9.25
C ARG A 207 -0.81 0.65 -9.29
N GLY A 208 -0.10 1.73 -8.98
CA GLY A 208 1.36 1.72 -8.92
C GLY A 208 1.94 0.82 -7.83
N ILE A 209 1.20 0.54 -6.75
CA ILE A 209 1.58 -0.48 -5.75
C ILE A 209 1.38 -1.88 -6.34
N LEU A 210 0.19 -2.15 -6.88
CA LEU A 210 -0.16 -3.48 -7.41
C LEU A 210 0.71 -3.90 -8.59
N ALA A 211 0.99 -2.96 -9.49
CA ALA A 211 1.88 -3.18 -10.62
C ALA A 211 3.28 -3.61 -10.13
N GLY A 212 3.74 -2.95 -9.07
CA GLY A 212 4.98 -3.29 -8.39
C GLY A 212 4.99 -4.70 -7.78
N VAL A 213 3.95 -5.05 -7.04
CA VAL A 213 3.82 -6.37 -6.40
C VAL A 213 3.72 -7.49 -7.43
N THR A 214 3.00 -7.25 -8.53
CA THR A 214 2.80 -8.26 -9.60
C THR A 214 3.93 -8.28 -10.63
N GLY A 215 4.89 -7.36 -10.58
CA GLY A 215 6.00 -7.28 -11.54
C GLY A 215 5.60 -6.81 -12.95
N HIS A 216 4.45 -6.16 -13.10
CA HIS A 216 3.96 -5.64 -14.38
C HIS A 216 4.03 -4.10 -14.42
N SER A 217 4.00 -3.50 -15.61
CA SER A 217 3.95 -2.03 -15.76
C SER A 217 2.56 -1.48 -15.46
N PRO A 218 2.38 -0.39 -14.69
CA PRO A 218 1.06 0.14 -14.34
C PRO A 218 0.17 0.47 -15.55
N ASP A 219 0.77 0.71 -16.73
CA ASP A 219 0.06 0.98 -17.99
C ASP A 219 -0.15 -0.27 -18.87
N SER A 220 0.31 -1.44 -18.42
CA SER A 220 0.19 -2.70 -19.18
C SER A 220 -1.28 -3.10 -19.35
N PRO A 221 -1.75 -3.42 -20.58
CA PRO A 221 -3.09 -3.94 -20.82
C PRO A 221 -3.35 -5.26 -20.08
N THR A 222 -2.33 -6.07 -19.81
CA THR A 222 -2.46 -7.35 -19.08
C THR A 222 -2.65 -7.17 -17.57
N ILE A 223 -2.29 -6.00 -17.04
CA ILE A 223 -2.62 -5.60 -15.67
C ILE A 223 -4.12 -5.31 -15.51
N VAL A 224 -4.80 -5.01 -16.63
CA VAL A 224 -6.20 -4.52 -16.64
C VAL A 224 -7.19 -5.57 -16.14
N ASP A 225 -6.84 -6.85 -16.15
CA ASP A 225 -7.75 -7.89 -15.66
C ASP A 225 -7.51 -8.22 -14.17
N TRP A 226 -6.24 -8.34 -13.74
CA TRP A 226 -5.92 -8.86 -12.41
C TRP A 226 -5.66 -7.78 -11.35
N ALA A 227 -4.91 -6.72 -11.69
CA ALA A 227 -4.63 -5.65 -10.74
C ALA A 227 -5.90 -4.84 -10.46
N VAL A 228 -6.79 -4.75 -11.44
CA VAL A 228 -8.01 -3.99 -11.27
C VAL A 228 -8.94 -4.73 -10.28
N TYR A 229 -8.83 -6.07 -10.15
CA TYR A 229 -9.51 -6.85 -9.11
C TYR A 229 -9.14 -6.49 -7.68
N SER A 230 -7.86 -6.33 -7.39
CA SER A 230 -7.44 -5.91 -6.04
C SER A 230 -7.90 -4.50 -5.68
N ILE A 231 -8.21 -3.66 -6.69
CA ILE A 231 -8.82 -2.34 -6.48
C ILE A 231 -10.35 -2.46 -6.32
N TYR A 232 -10.98 -3.47 -6.94
CA TYR A 232 -12.42 -3.76 -6.79
C TYR A 232 -12.80 -4.23 -5.40
N ALA A 233 -11.90 -4.93 -4.71
CA ALA A 233 -12.14 -5.43 -3.36
C ALA A 233 -12.18 -4.24 -2.40
N THR A 234 -11.02 -3.67 -2.04
CA THR A 234 -10.88 -2.41 -1.31
C THR A 234 -9.42 -1.93 -1.38
N PRO A 235 -9.13 -0.64 -1.10
CA PRO A 235 -7.75 -0.20 -0.87
C PRO A 235 -7.02 -0.96 0.26
N GLY A 236 -7.74 -1.56 1.20
CA GLY A 236 -7.15 -2.41 2.23
C GLY A 236 -6.53 -3.68 1.67
N ASP A 237 -7.15 -4.28 0.66
CA ASP A 237 -6.61 -5.47 0.00
C ASP A 237 -5.32 -5.16 -0.75
N VAL A 238 -5.21 -3.97 -1.34
CA VAL A 238 -3.96 -3.50 -1.96
C VAL A 238 -2.82 -3.41 -0.94
N LEU A 239 -3.11 -2.86 0.24
CA LEU A 239 -2.14 -2.77 1.34
C LEU A 239 -1.74 -4.15 1.86
N ASP A 240 -2.71 -5.06 2.02
CA ASP A 240 -2.48 -6.44 2.45
C ASP A 240 -1.57 -7.19 1.46
N LEU A 241 -1.82 -7.04 0.16
CA LEU A 241 -0.98 -7.63 -0.90
C LEU A 241 0.43 -7.09 -0.87
N TYR A 242 0.57 -5.77 -0.70
CA TYR A 242 1.87 -5.13 -0.54
C TYR A 242 2.64 -5.68 0.67
N ASN A 243 1.98 -5.78 1.82
CA ASN A 243 2.59 -6.23 3.07
C ASN A 243 3.01 -7.71 3.03
N ARG A 244 2.18 -8.59 2.43
CA ARG A 244 2.46 -10.03 2.39
C ARG A 244 3.60 -10.41 1.46
N ALA A 245 3.92 -9.60 0.45
CA ALA A 245 4.89 -9.96 -0.61
C ALA A 245 4.55 -11.21 -1.41
N THR A 246 3.38 -11.81 -1.15
CA THR A 246 2.99 -13.04 -1.80
C THR A 246 2.38 -12.68 -3.14
N THR A 247 2.54 -13.59 -4.11
CA THR A 247 1.64 -13.63 -5.26
C THR A 247 0.21 -13.65 -4.73
N LEU A 248 -0.71 -13.02 -5.48
CA LEU A 248 -2.14 -13.13 -5.21
C LEU A 248 -2.49 -14.60 -4.92
N PRO A 249 -3.44 -14.89 -4.00
CA PRO A 249 -3.95 -16.24 -3.85
C PRO A 249 -4.39 -16.73 -5.22
N MET A 250 -3.59 -17.60 -5.86
CA MET A 250 -3.93 -18.14 -7.18
C MET A 250 -5.16 -19.05 -7.10
N ASP A 251 -5.60 -19.38 -5.88
CA ASP A 251 -6.69 -20.29 -5.58
C ASP A 251 -8.05 -19.58 -5.41
N ILE A 252 -8.18 -18.30 -5.77
CA ILE A 252 -9.52 -17.78 -6.05
C ILE A 252 -9.92 -18.46 -7.35
N GLU A 253 -10.62 -19.60 -7.26
CA GLU A 253 -11.29 -20.22 -8.41
C GLU A 253 -12.27 -19.18 -8.93
N TRP A 254 -11.85 -18.52 -10.00
CA TRP A 254 -12.67 -17.55 -10.70
C TRP A 254 -13.80 -18.33 -11.32
N ASP A 255 -15.02 -17.90 -11.01
CA ASP A 255 -16.12 -18.28 -11.85
C ASP A 255 -15.84 -17.61 -13.20
N ASP A 256 -15.39 -18.40 -14.18
CA ASP A 256 -15.14 -17.95 -15.57
C ASP A 256 -16.40 -17.30 -16.17
N GLU A 257 -17.55 -17.43 -15.49
CA GLU A 257 -18.84 -16.82 -15.76
C GLU A 257 -18.91 -15.30 -15.48
N VAL A 258 -18.04 -14.72 -14.64
CA VAL A 258 -18.08 -13.26 -14.41
C VAL A 258 -17.44 -12.51 -15.56
N ASP A 259 -18.29 -11.98 -16.42
CA ASP A 259 -17.94 -11.24 -17.61
C ASP A 259 -16.94 -10.10 -17.35
N GLN A 260 -15.77 -10.20 -18.01
CA GLN A 260 -14.73 -9.17 -17.99
C GLN A 260 -15.28 -7.77 -18.31
N ARG A 261 -16.33 -7.67 -19.17
CA ARG A 261 -16.99 -6.40 -19.54
C ARG A 261 -17.51 -5.63 -18.32
N PHE A 262 -17.89 -6.30 -17.24
CA PHE A 262 -18.34 -5.65 -16.01
C PHE A 262 -17.21 -4.91 -15.29
N TRP A 263 -15.99 -5.42 -15.41
CA TRP A 263 -14.81 -4.98 -14.68
C TRP A 263 -13.94 -4.02 -15.49
N VAL A 264 -13.90 -4.15 -16.82
CA VAL A 264 -13.05 -3.31 -17.67
C VAL A 264 -13.28 -1.82 -17.38
N GLY A 265 -12.22 -1.17 -16.87
CA GLY A 265 -12.25 0.25 -16.58
C GLY A 265 -13.19 0.66 -15.45
N PHE A 266 -13.52 -0.25 -14.54
CA PHE A 266 -14.41 -0.07 -13.38
C PHE A 266 -14.47 1.34 -12.77
N MET A 267 -13.33 1.95 -12.47
CA MET A 267 -13.26 3.36 -12.03
C MET A 267 -12.89 4.32 -13.15
N ARG A 268 -11.94 3.93 -13.99
CA ARG A 268 -11.40 4.82 -15.03
C ARG A 268 -12.47 5.28 -16.01
N MET A 269 -13.37 4.39 -16.43
CA MET A 269 -14.42 4.66 -17.41
C MET A 269 -15.53 5.57 -16.83
N PRO A 270 -16.12 5.28 -15.66
CA PRO A 270 -17.06 6.20 -15.03
C PRO A 270 -16.47 7.60 -14.77
N VAL A 271 -15.25 7.68 -14.23
CA VAL A 271 -14.61 8.98 -13.99
C VAL A 271 -14.31 9.70 -15.31
N ALA A 272 -13.78 9.01 -16.31
CA ALA A 272 -13.54 9.58 -17.63
C ALA A 272 -14.83 10.11 -18.26
N SER A 273 -15.92 9.36 -18.19
CA SER A 273 -17.23 9.79 -18.71
C SER A 273 -17.75 11.04 -18.02
N VAL A 274 -17.61 11.15 -16.70
CA VAL A 274 -18.00 12.38 -15.97
C VAL A 274 -17.13 13.57 -16.37
N LEU A 275 -15.83 13.36 -16.59
CA LEU A 275 -14.93 14.42 -17.07
C LEU A 275 -15.25 14.83 -18.51
N ASP A 276 -15.61 13.90 -19.39
CA ASP A 276 -16.06 14.19 -20.77
C ASP A 276 -17.31 15.05 -20.79
N ASP A 277 -18.31 14.69 -19.98
CA ASP A 277 -19.55 15.47 -19.85
C ASP A 277 -19.24 16.91 -19.40
N ARG A 278 -18.17 17.09 -18.60
CA ARG A 278 -17.66 18.38 -18.12
C ARG A 278 -16.69 19.05 -19.09
N LYS A 279 -16.32 18.40 -20.20
CA LYS A 279 -15.31 18.84 -21.17
C LYS A 279 -13.92 19.07 -20.55
N GLU A 280 -13.59 18.24 -19.56
CA GLU A 280 -12.32 18.25 -18.84
C GLU A 280 -11.35 17.21 -19.44
N PRO A 281 -10.04 17.47 -19.54
CA PRO A 281 -9.10 16.53 -20.15
C PRO A 281 -8.95 15.24 -19.32
N HIS A 282 -8.87 14.07 -19.95
CA HIS A 282 -8.78 12.80 -19.21
C HIS A 282 -7.51 12.64 -18.36
N LEU A 283 -6.38 13.12 -18.88
CA LEU A 283 -5.07 12.96 -18.25
C LEU A 283 -4.68 14.26 -17.57
N LEU A 284 -4.11 14.15 -16.37
CA LEU A 284 -3.23 15.20 -15.87
C LEU A 284 -1.95 15.11 -16.73
N PRO A 285 -1.58 16.17 -17.46
CA PRO A 285 -0.24 16.27 -18.03
C PRO A 285 0.79 15.97 -16.93
N SER A 286 1.87 15.28 -17.29
CA SER A 286 3.02 15.02 -16.40
C SER A 286 3.52 16.28 -15.69
N ASP A 287 3.25 17.45 -16.29
CA ASP A 287 3.71 18.77 -15.88
C ASP A 287 2.71 19.53 -14.98
N HIS A 288 1.57 18.95 -14.62
CA HIS A 288 0.59 19.62 -13.73
C HIS A 288 0.85 19.31 -12.25
N LYS A 289 0.64 20.34 -11.41
CA LYS A 289 0.65 20.20 -9.95
C LYS A 289 -0.20 18.98 -9.55
N GLN A 290 0.37 18.11 -8.72
CA GLN A 290 -0.31 16.91 -8.31
C GLN A 290 -1.55 17.29 -7.48
N PRO A 291 -2.77 16.79 -7.80
CA PRO A 291 -4.01 17.24 -7.15
C PRO A 291 -4.00 17.13 -5.61
N ILE A 292 -3.23 16.18 -5.07
CA ILE A 292 -3.11 15.93 -3.63
C ILE A 292 -1.86 16.60 -3.03
N VAL A 293 -0.76 16.75 -3.78
CA VAL A 293 0.54 17.19 -3.27
C VAL A 293 0.89 18.55 -3.86
N ASP A 294 1.02 19.55 -2.99
CA ASP A 294 1.27 20.94 -3.39
C ASP A 294 2.76 21.20 -3.63
N GLU A 295 3.64 20.49 -2.93
CA GLU A 295 5.10 20.62 -2.98
C GLU A 295 5.75 19.26 -2.83
N VAL A 296 6.77 18.95 -3.63
CA VAL A 296 7.54 17.70 -3.51
C VAL A 296 8.90 17.98 -2.88
N ILE A 297 9.20 17.32 -1.77
CA ILE A 297 10.49 17.45 -1.08
C ILE A 297 11.49 16.49 -1.70
N GLY A 298 12.53 17.05 -2.32
CA GLY A 298 13.57 16.30 -3.02
C GLY A 298 13.20 15.92 -4.45
N GLU A 299 12.40 16.75 -5.13
CA GLU A 299 12.02 16.64 -6.55
C GLU A 299 13.23 16.63 -7.49
N HIS A 300 14.32 17.31 -7.12
CA HIS A 300 15.56 17.41 -7.88
C HIS A 300 16.76 16.74 -7.20
N ASP A 301 16.48 15.82 -6.27
CA ASP A 301 17.56 15.12 -5.59
C ASP A 301 18.36 14.28 -6.60
N LEU A 302 19.69 14.36 -6.48
CA LEU A 302 20.62 13.71 -7.38
C LEU A 302 21.03 12.34 -6.84
N CYS A 303 21.23 11.38 -7.75
CA CYS A 303 21.87 10.12 -7.40
C CYS A 303 23.27 10.39 -6.80
N SER A 304 23.57 9.79 -5.66
CA SER A 304 24.84 9.98 -4.95
C SER A 304 26.04 9.54 -5.78
N GLN A 305 25.83 8.62 -6.72
CA GLN A 305 26.89 7.99 -7.51
C GLN A 305 27.01 8.59 -8.91
N CYS A 306 25.98 8.49 -9.75
CA CYS A 306 26.04 9.02 -11.11
C CYS A 306 25.67 10.50 -11.24
N LYS A 307 25.21 11.14 -10.14
CA LYS A 307 24.78 12.56 -10.09
C LYS A 307 23.60 12.92 -11.01
N SER A 308 22.93 11.94 -11.61
CA SER A 308 21.72 12.18 -12.39
C SER A 308 20.59 12.67 -11.50
N ASP A 309 19.85 13.68 -11.95
CA ASP A 309 18.58 14.08 -11.32
C ASP A 309 17.55 12.96 -11.50
N LYS A 310 17.02 12.49 -10.37
CA LYS A 310 16.03 11.41 -10.29
C LYS A 310 14.93 11.71 -9.30
N GLY A 311 15.01 12.82 -8.58
CA GLY A 311 14.00 13.20 -7.60
C GLY A 311 13.60 12.07 -6.67
N LEU A 312 12.30 11.75 -6.68
CA LEU A 312 11.70 10.71 -5.85
C LEU A 312 12.04 9.27 -6.26
N GLU A 313 12.65 9.03 -7.42
CA GLU A 313 13.02 7.70 -7.93
C GLU A 313 14.34 7.16 -7.36
N LEU A 314 14.89 7.82 -6.33
CA LEU A 314 16.09 7.37 -5.64
C LEU A 314 15.76 6.40 -4.50
N TRP A 315 16.62 5.40 -4.33
CA TRP A 315 16.55 4.36 -3.30
C TRP A 315 17.52 4.64 -2.17
N GLY A 316 17.06 4.49 -0.92
CA GLY A 316 17.85 4.70 0.29
C GLY A 316 17.21 4.01 1.51
N PRO A 317 17.84 4.09 2.70
CA PRO A 317 17.45 3.32 3.88
C PRO A 317 15.97 3.44 4.29
N SER A 318 15.37 4.62 4.09
CA SER A 318 13.97 4.86 4.45
C SER A 318 12.97 4.23 3.49
N ASN A 319 13.35 3.89 2.26
CA ASN A 319 12.43 3.35 1.25
C ASN A 319 12.83 1.97 0.69
N TRP A 320 13.87 1.33 1.22
CA TRP A 320 14.23 -0.03 0.82
C TRP A 320 13.09 -1.04 1.02
N SER A 321 12.22 -0.91 2.03
CA SER A 321 11.01 -1.74 2.18
C SER A 321 10.17 -1.82 0.91
N TYR A 322 10.11 -0.72 0.16
CA TYR A 322 9.30 -0.59 -1.06
C TYR A 322 9.92 -1.28 -2.25
N PHE A 323 11.20 -1.65 -2.15
CA PHE A 323 11.89 -2.35 -3.21
C PHE A 323 11.23 -3.71 -3.51
N ARG A 324 10.52 -4.31 -2.55
CA ARG A 324 9.66 -5.48 -2.77
C ARG A 324 8.59 -5.28 -3.86
N ALA A 325 8.10 -4.07 -4.02
CA ALA A 325 7.16 -3.68 -5.07
C ALA A 325 7.88 -3.05 -6.27
N ASN A 326 9.19 -3.24 -6.42
CA ASN A 326 9.91 -2.85 -7.63
C ASN A 326 10.10 -4.09 -8.53
N PRO A 327 9.86 -3.99 -9.85
CA PRO A 327 10.09 -5.10 -10.79
C PRO A 327 11.50 -5.72 -10.71
N ILE A 328 12.52 -4.94 -10.35
CA ILE A 328 13.90 -5.41 -10.16
C ILE A 328 14.00 -6.46 -9.07
N PHE A 329 13.19 -6.37 -8.01
CA PHE A 329 13.22 -7.37 -6.94
C PHE A 329 12.82 -8.75 -7.45
N HIS A 330 11.78 -8.83 -8.28
CA HIS A 330 11.38 -10.06 -8.95
C HIS A 330 12.42 -10.55 -9.96
N ALA A 331 13.21 -9.62 -10.51
CA ALA A 331 14.30 -9.90 -11.43
C ALA A 331 15.65 -10.23 -10.75
N ILE A 332 15.74 -10.32 -9.41
CA ILE A 332 17.00 -10.58 -8.69
C ILE A 332 17.79 -11.79 -9.25
N PRO A 333 17.17 -12.95 -9.56
CA PRO A 333 17.90 -14.06 -10.17
C PRO A 333 18.59 -13.68 -11.49
N HIS A 334 18.02 -12.76 -12.28
CA HIS A 334 18.60 -12.27 -13.53
C HIS A 334 19.70 -11.23 -13.34
N LEU A 335 19.88 -10.74 -12.11
CA LEU A 335 20.99 -9.87 -11.73
C LEU A 335 22.25 -10.67 -11.37
N LEU A 336 22.17 -12.00 -11.25
CA LEU A 336 23.33 -12.82 -10.93
C LEU A 336 24.36 -12.82 -12.07
N LYS A 337 25.65 -12.79 -11.72
CA LYS A 337 26.75 -12.80 -12.70
C LYS A 337 26.81 -14.10 -13.51
N GLY A 338 27.22 -13.97 -14.79
CA GLY A 338 27.53 -15.09 -15.66
C GLY A 338 26.37 -16.08 -15.80
N HIS A 339 26.61 -17.33 -15.41
CA HIS A 339 25.65 -18.43 -15.54
C HIS A 339 25.03 -18.87 -14.20
N LEU A 340 25.16 -18.07 -13.14
CA LEU A 340 24.65 -18.41 -11.80
C LEU A 340 23.13 -18.55 -11.74
N SER A 341 22.39 -17.76 -12.53
CA SER A 341 20.92 -17.86 -12.64
C SER A 341 20.44 -19.22 -13.16
N PHE A 342 21.34 -20.01 -13.76
CA PHE A 342 21.10 -21.35 -14.28
C PHE A 342 21.86 -22.43 -13.48
N ASN A 343 22.38 -22.11 -12.29
CA ASN A 343 23.06 -23.10 -11.46
C ASN A 343 22.04 -24.06 -10.82
N ASN A 344 21.87 -25.24 -11.43
CA ASN A 344 20.87 -26.24 -11.02
C ASN A 344 21.11 -26.82 -9.61
N ALA A 345 22.26 -26.58 -8.98
CA ALA A 345 22.51 -27.07 -7.62
C ALA A 345 22.03 -26.08 -6.55
N ASN A 346 22.14 -24.77 -6.81
CA ASN A 346 21.97 -23.75 -5.77
C ASN A 346 20.90 -22.70 -6.08
N ILE A 347 20.40 -22.59 -7.32
CA ILE A 347 19.49 -21.49 -7.68
C ILE A 347 18.19 -21.50 -6.87
N ASP A 348 17.62 -22.68 -6.59
CA ASP A 348 16.39 -22.78 -5.80
C ASP A 348 16.64 -22.41 -4.33
N HIS A 349 17.80 -22.80 -3.79
CA HIS A 349 18.22 -22.38 -2.46
C HIS A 349 18.42 -20.86 -2.40
N PHE A 350 19.09 -20.27 -3.40
CA PHE A 350 19.23 -18.82 -3.52
C PHE A 350 17.89 -18.10 -3.55
N LYS A 351 16.96 -18.55 -4.41
CA LYS A 351 15.60 -17.98 -4.50
C LYS A 351 14.88 -18.06 -3.15
N SER A 352 14.97 -19.19 -2.46
CA SER A 352 14.39 -19.37 -1.12
C SER A 352 14.98 -18.40 -0.11
N ILE A 353 16.31 -18.22 -0.07
CA ILE A 353 16.95 -17.23 0.83
C ILE A 353 16.48 -15.81 0.49
N VAL A 354 16.46 -15.42 -0.78
CA VAL A 354 16.00 -14.08 -1.20
C VAL A 354 14.53 -13.86 -0.79
N GLN A 355 13.65 -14.84 -1.01
CA GLN A 355 12.23 -14.75 -0.62
C GLN A 355 12.04 -14.60 0.89
N MET A 356 12.90 -15.22 1.71
CA MET A 356 12.85 -15.11 3.17
C MET A 356 13.55 -13.85 3.72
N THR A 357 14.31 -13.13 2.89
CA THR A 357 15.05 -11.93 3.31
C THR A 357 14.23 -10.69 3.00
N SER A 358 14.10 -9.76 3.97
CA SER A 358 13.46 -8.48 3.69
C SER A 358 14.33 -7.66 2.71
N PRO A 359 13.75 -6.79 1.87
CA PRO A 359 14.56 -5.97 0.97
C PRO A 359 15.62 -5.12 1.67
N GLU A 360 15.33 -4.59 2.87
CA GLU A 360 16.28 -3.85 3.69
C GLU A 360 17.45 -4.74 4.11
N GLN A 361 17.17 -5.92 4.64
CA GLN A 361 18.20 -6.88 5.04
C GLN A 361 19.06 -7.32 3.86
N LEU A 362 18.45 -7.49 2.68
CA LEU A 362 19.17 -7.81 1.45
C LEU A 362 20.13 -6.66 1.10
N ILE A 363 19.64 -5.43 0.99
CA ILE A 363 20.46 -4.28 0.57
C ILE A 363 21.54 -3.96 1.61
N GLU A 364 21.21 -3.95 2.90
CA GLU A 364 22.20 -3.81 3.99
C GLU A 364 23.27 -4.89 3.90
N GLY A 365 22.86 -6.15 3.70
CA GLY A 365 23.78 -7.25 3.51
C GLY A 365 24.69 -7.07 2.29
N LEU A 366 24.20 -6.52 1.18
CA LEU A 366 25.05 -6.24 0.01
C LEU A 366 26.16 -5.22 0.34
N PHE A 367 25.88 -4.23 1.18
CA PHE A 367 26.90 -3.29 1.66
C PHE A 367 27.91 -3.94 2.61
N GLU A 368 27.52 -4.94 3.41
CA GLU A 368 28.46 -5.73 4.24
C GLU A 368 29.48 -6.51 3.39
N TYR A 369 29.06 -7.00 2.22
CA TYR A 369 29.89 -7.81 1.31
C TYR A 369 30.38 -7.05 0.08
N LYS A 370 30.43 -5.71 0.14
CA LYS A 370 30.86 -4.90 -1.01
C LYS A 370 32.34 -5.08 -1.34
N THR A 371 32.69 -4.93 -2.61
CA THR A 371 34.07 -4.98 -3.09
C THR A 371 34.78 -3.64 -2.94
N LEU A 372 36.12 -3.64 -2.97
CA LEU A 372 36.94 -2.43 -2.84
C LEU A 372 36.62 -1.34 -3.89
N ALA A 373 36.15 -1.74 -5.07
CA ALA A 373 35.74 -0.81 -6.13
C ALA A 373 34.54 0.07 -5.73
N TYR A 374 33.82 -0.33 -4.68
CA TYR A 374 32.64 0.33 -4.13
C TYR A 374 32.88 0.85 -2.70
N ASP A 375 34.14 0.98 -2.26
CA ASP A 375 34.47 1.43 -0.89
C ASP A 375 33.90 2.81 -0.57
N THR A 376 33.80 3.69 -1.58
CA THR A 376 33.21 5.04 -1.43
C THR A 376 31.69 5.07 -1.42
N TRP A 377 31.01 3.95 -1.71
CA TRP A 377 29.55 3.86 -1.68
C TRP A 377 29.09 3.59 -0.24
N ASP A 378 28.23 4.43 0.28
CA ASP A 378 27.69 4.28 1.63
C ASP A 378 26.26 3.73 1.59
N LYS A 379 25.85 3.02 2.63
CA LYS A 379 24.48 2.50 2.74
C LYS A 379 23.46 3.63 2.90
N GLU A 380 23.89 4.80 3.39
CA GLU A 380 23.08 6.01 3.49
C GLU A 380 23.00 6.78 2.14
N ASP A 381 23.72 6.32 1.10
CA ASP A 381 23.64 6.93 -0.23
C ASP A 381 22.25 6.72 -0.85
N TRP A 382 21.79 7.78 -1.52
CA TRP A 382 20.61 7.74 -2.37
C TRP A 382 21.00 7.32 -3.79
N LEU A 383 20.57 6.15 -4.22
CA LEU A 383 20.97 5.54 -5.49
C LEU A 383 19.81 5.54 -6.49
N CYS A 384 20.07 5.91 -7.74
CA CYS A 384 19.10 5.67 -8.79
C CYS A 384 18.99 4.17 -9.09
N GLU A 385 17.88 3.79 -9.71
CA GLU A 385 17.59 2.40 -10.08
C GLU A 385 18.76 1.71 -10.79
N GLN A 386 19.37 2.37 -11.78
CA GLN A 386 20.50 1.84 -12.55
C GLN A 386 21.76 1.64 -11.70
N CYS A 387 22.04 2.56 -10.76
CA CYS A 387 23.19 2.44 -9.86
C CYS A 387 22.96 1.30 -8.85
N LEU A 388 21.74 1.17 -8.31
CA LEU A 388 21.38 0.09 -7.42
C LEU A 388 21.45 -1.27 -8.13
N GLU A 389 20.89 -1.39 -9.33
CA GLU A 389 20.96 -2.62 -10.13
C GLU A 389 22.41 -3.03 -10.40
N LYS A 390 23.25 -2.06 -10.83
CA LYS A 390 24.69 -2.29 -11.01
C LYS A 390 25.35 -2.78 -9.71
N PHE A 391 25.03 -2.15 -8.58
CA PHE A 391 25.56 -2.55 -7.28
C PHE A 391 25.13 -3.98 -6.91
N MET A 392 23.86 -4.33 -7.11
CA MET A 392 23.35 -5.67 -6.87
C MET A 392 24.03 -6.72 -7.75
N ARG A 393 24.17 -6.46 -9.07
CA ARG A 393 24.87 -7.37 -10.00
C ARG A 393 26.29 -7.67 -9.55
N GLU A 394 26.99 -6.68 -9.01
CA GLU A 394 28.36 -6.84 -8.54
C GLU A 394 28.49 -7.64 -7.24
N HIS A 395 27.48 -7.63 -6.36
CA HIS A 395 27.65 -8.13 -4.98
C HIS A 395 26.70 -9.25 -4.54
N LEU A 396 25.61 -9.53 -5.28
CA LEU A 396 24.62 -10.55 -4.91
C LEU A 396 25.24 -11.94 -4.67
N HIS A 397 26.20 -12.34 -5.51
CA HIS A 397 26.86 -13.64 -5.36
C HIS A 397 27.73 -13.72 -4.09
N LEU A 398 28.36 -12.62 -3.68
CA LEU A 398 29.15 -12.53 -2.45
C LEU A 398 28.25 -12.57 -1.22
N TRP A 399 27.16 -11.80 -1.25
CA TRP A 399 26.15 -11.81 -0.20
C TRP A 399 25.58 -13.22 0.01
N TYR A 400 25.24 -13.93 -1.07
CA TYR A 400 24.73 -15.30 -0.96
C TYR A 400 25.73 -16.27 -0.32
N VAL A 401 27.01 -16.21 -0.70
CA VAL A 401 28.07 -17.01 -0.05
C VAL A 401 28.16 -16.67 1.44
N GLY A 402 28.08 -15.38 1.78
CA GLY A 402 28.01 -14.92 3.17
C GLY A 402 26.83 -15.51 3.94
N GLN A 403 25.64 -15.58 3.32
CA GLN A 403 24.46 -16.21 3.93
C GLN A 403 24.66 -17.71 4.13
N MET A 404 25.23 -18.43 3.15
CA MET A 404 25.56 -19.84 3.29
C MET A 404 26.50 -20.09 4.47
N ILE A 405 27.55 -19.26 4.63
CA ILE A 405 28.48 -19.35 5.76
C ILE A 405 27.77 -19.08 7.08
N LYS A 406 26.93 -18.02 7.16
CA LYS A 406 26.13 -17.69 8.35
C LYS A 406 25.21 -18.85 8.77
N GLN A 407 24.70 -19.64 7.82
CA GLN A 407 23.88 -20.83 8.07
C GLN A 407 24.71 -22.11 8.36
N GLY A 408 26.04 -22.02 8.42
CA GLY A 408 26.91 -23.16 8.68
C GLY A 408 27.08 -24.12 7.49
N CYS A 409 26.71 -23.70 6.28
CA CYS A 409 26.95 -24.50 5.08
C CYS A 409 28.45 -24.52 4.74
N ALA A 410 28.97 -25.72 4.44
CA ALA A 410 30.32 -25.86 3.91
C ALA A 410 30.39 -25.35 2.46
N ILE A 411 31.35 -24.47 2.18
CA ILE A 411 31.60 -23.97 0.82
C ILE A 411 32.58 -24.92 0.11
N PRO A 412 32.20 -25.54 -1.03
CA PRO A 412 33.10 -26.41 -1.77
C PRO A 412 34.31 -25.66 -2.36
N GLU A 413 35.28 -26.40 -2.89
CA GLU A 413 36.40 -25.80 -3.64
C GLU A 413 35.90 -24.99 -4.85
N ASN A 414 36.53 -23.83 -5.08
CA ASN A 414 36.16 -22.93 -6.17
C ASN A 414 36.36 -23.57 -7.55
N CYS A 415 35.34 -23.50 -8.40
CA CYS A 415 35.48 -23.83 -9.81
C CYS A 415 36.42 -22.82 -10.47
N TRP A 416 37.37 -23.29 -11.29
CA TRP A 416 38.31 -22.40 -11.99
C TRP A 416 37.63 -21.36 -12.88
N TYR A 417 36.48 -21.70 -13.45
CA TYR A 417 35.68 -20.79 -14.29
C TYR A 417 34.67 -19.96 -13.48
N GLY A 418 34.57 -20.17 -12.16
CA GLY A 418 33.67 -19.44 -11.26
C GLY A 418 32.24 -19.34 -11.78
N TYR A 419 31.66 -18.15 -11.68
CA TYR A 419 30.31 -17.86 -12.18
C TYR A 419 30.19 -17.94 -13.71
N ASN A 420 31.30 -17.99 -14.46
CA ASN A 420 31.30 -18.17 -15.92
C ASN A 420 31.29 -19.63 -16.36
N CYS A 421 31.30 -20.58 -15.42
CA CYS A 421 31.30 -22.00 -15.75
C CYS A 421 30.00 -22.39 -16.47
N ARG A 422 30.07 -22.75 -17.77
CA ARG A 422 28.92 -23.28 -18.51
C ARG A 422 28.48 -24.66 -18.04
N THR A 423 29.40 -25.47 -17.50
CA THR A 423 29.09 -26.83 -17.04
C THR A 423 28.14 -26.85 -15.83
N GLN A 424 28.09 -25.77 -15.06
CA GLN A 424 27.18 -25.65 -13.91
C GLN A 424 25.70 -25.69 -14.32
N THR A 425 25.38 -25.36 -15.58
CA THR A 425 23.99 -25.24 -16.07
C THR A 425 23.34 -26.56 -16.49
N HIS A 426 24.14 -27.60 -16.74
CA HIS A 426 23.64 -28.86 -17.31
C HIS A 426 24.26 -30.11 -16.69
N ARG A 427 25.29 -30.00 -15.82
CA ARG A 427 25.84 -31.15 -15.09
C ARG A 427 25.71 -30.96 -13.59
N LEU A 428 24.62 -31.47 -13.03
CA LEU A 428 24.29 -31.36 -11.60
C LEU A 428 25.43 -31.87 -10.68
N ALA A 429 26.09 -32.98 -11.03
CA ALA A 429 27.21 -33.50 -10.26
C ALA A 429 28.41 -32.53 -10.20
N HIS A 430 28.67 -31.79 -11.28
CA HIS A 430 29.69 -30.74 -11.29
C HIS A 430 29.25 -29.52 -10.47
N ALA A 431 28.00 -29.07 -10.65
CA ALA A 431 27.42 -27.95 -9.91
C ALA A 431 27.43 -28.18 -8.39
N LYS A 432 27.17 -29.41 -7.93
CA LYS A 432 27.21 -29.77 -6.50
C LYS A 432 28.64 -29.90 -5.94
N LYS A 433 29.61 -30.30 -6.77
CA LYS A 433 30.97 -30.61 -6.31
C LYS A 433 31.83 -29.37 -6.10
N LEU A 434 31.59 -28.29 -6.85
CA LEU A 434 32.44 -27.11 -6.88
C LEU A 434 31.63 -25.85 -6.59
N ASN A 435 32.26 -24.84 -5.99
CA ASN A 435 31.66 -23.54 -5.78
C ASN A 435 31.75 -22.70 -7.07
N HIS A 436 30.60 -22.33 -7.64
CA HIS A 436 30.52 -21.41 -8.79
C HIS A 436 30.24 -19.95 -8.38
N TRP A 437 29.91 -19.69 -7.12
CA TRP A 437 29.65 -18.35 -6.58
C TRP A 437 30.95 -17.61 -6.25
N CYS A 438 31.97 -17.77 -7.10
CA CYS A 438 33.29 -17.18 -6.97
C CYS A 438 33.73 -16.55 -8.29
N ALA A 439 34.70 -15.64 -8.22
CA ALA A 439 35.29 -15.04 -9.41
C ALA A 439 36.06 -16.09 -10.23
N PRO A 440 36.02 -16.00 -11.57
CA PRO A 440 36.81 -16.86 -12.44
C PRO A 440 38.31 -16.62 -12.23
N ILE A 441 39.09 -17.69 -12.17
CA ILE A 441 40.57 -17.64 -12.17
C ILE A 441 41.17 -18.20 -13.48
N ARG A 442 40.35 -18.80 -14.35
CA ARG A 442 40.68 -19.25 -15.71
C ARG A 442 39.50 -18.99 -16.66
N GLY A 443 39.83 -18.82 -17.95
CA GLY A 443 38.87 -18.49 -19.01
C GLY A 443 38.63 -16.98 -19.09
N ASP A 444 38.33 -16.48 -20.29
CA ASP A 444 38.05 -15.07 -20.51
C ASP A 444 36.88 -14.61 -19.64
N ALA A 445 36.94 -13.36 -19.16
CA ALA A 445 35.74 -12.70 -18.70
C ALA A 445 34.73 -12.72 -19.87
N PRO A 446 33.46 -13.10 -19.65
CA PRO A 446 32.45 -12.94 -20.69
C PRO A 446 32.45 -11.48 -21.13
N PRO A 447 32.26 -11.20 -22.43
CA PRO A 447 32.12 -9.84 -22.92
C PRO A 447 30.99 -9.08 -22.22
#